data_AF-A0A7S1VTG6-F1
#
_entry.id   AF-A0A7S1VTG6-F1
#
_cell.length_a   1.000
_cell.length_b   1.000
_cell.length_c   1.000
_cell.angle_alpha   90.00
_cell.angle_beta   90.00
_cell.angle_gamma   90.00
#
_symmetry.space_group_name_H-M   'P 1'
#
loop_
_entity.id
_entity.type
_entity.pdbx_description
1 polymer ?
#
loop_
_entity_poly.entity_id
_entity_poly.type
_entity_poly.pdbx_seq_one_letter_code
_entity_poly.pdbx_strand_id
1 'polypeptide(L)'
;ECQEQFQAAIDLSLSTLALLGNPLPKNPSPLRVIVTVLAFMKRAKKLSDEHWLSLPIMTDPLKLAAMEIHGIFFSLVFVCDGTERLLPLCAIRMLQVTLRHGLSFAAPFAMAALAMVASNMEDIDTACRFANLATKLSNLTFVGKNWQARTANLVTSFAIHWSSPFSQLLPTYVSNYQYALSTGDIVAAMHLTSAFLTL
;
A
#
# COMPACT_ATOMS: atom_id res chain seq x y z
N GLU A 1 0.57 -13.50 -24.46
CA GLU A 1 0.26 -12.07 -24.63
C GLU A 1 0.01 -11.32 -23.31
N CYS A 2 -1.18 -11.36 -22.69
CA CYS A 2 -1.47 -10.54 -21.49
C CYS A 2 -0.52 -10.83 -20.31
N GLN A 3 -0.25 -12.12 -20.03
CA GLN A 3 0.64 -12.54 -18.94
C GLN A 3 2.12 -12.19 -19.19
N GLU A 4 2.57 -12.19 -20.45
CA GLU A 4 3.93 -11.79 -20.82
C GLU A 4 4.15 -10.28 -20.68
N GLN A 5 3.13 -9.48 -21.00
CA GLN A 5 3.17 -8.03 -20.83
C GLN A 5 3.25 -7.64 -19.35
N PHE A 6 2.51 -8.32 -18.47
CA PHE A 6 2.62 -8.10 -17.02
C PHE A 6 4.00 -8.46 -16.48
N GLN A 7 4.57 -9.59 -16.89
CA GLN A 7 5.91 -9.98 -16.45
C GLN A 7 6.99 -8.99 -16.93
N ALA A 8 6.87 -8.50 -18.17
CA ALA A 8 7.76 -7.46 -18.68
C ALA A 8 7.64 -6.15 -17.89
N ALA A 9 6.42 -5.75 -17.53
CA ALA A 9 6.18 -4.57 -16.71
C ALA A 9 6.75 -4.70 -15.28
N ILE A 10 6.64 -5.89 -14.69
CA ILE A 10 7.26 -6.23 -13.39
C ILE A 10 8.78 -6.12 -13.48
N ASP A 11 9.40 -6.71 -14.51
CA ASP A 11 10.84 -6.69 -14.71
C ASP A 11 11.38 -5.27 -14.97
N LEU A 12 10.63 -4.48 -15.74
CA LEU A 12 10.95 -3.07 -15.97
C LEU A 12 10.85 -2.25 -14.68
N SER A 13 9.82 -2.49 -13.87
CA SER A 13 9.65 -1.82 -12.57
C SER A 13 10.78 -2.17 -11.61
N LEU A 14 11.17 -3.44 -11.52
CA LEU A 14 12.28 -3.91 -10.67
C LEU A 14 13.61 -3.28 -11.08
N SER A 15 13.90 -3.23 -12.38
CA SER A 15 15.13 -2.61 -12.89
C SER A 15 15.15 -1.09 -12.66
N THR A 16 14.03 -0.41 -12.89
CA THR A 16 13.86 1.03 -12.62
C THR A 16 14.05 1.34 -11.13
N LEU A 17 13.43 0.55 -10.24
CA LEU A 17 13.60 0.70 -8.81
C LEU A 17 15.05 0.47 -8.37
N ALA A 18 15.76 -0.48 -8.97
CA ALA A 18 17.18 -0.68 -8.70
C ALA A 18 18.03 0.54 -9.10
N LEU A 19 17.78 1.14 -10.28
CA LEU A 19 18.44 2.37 -10.72
C LEU A 19 18.17 3.55 -9.78
N LEU A 20 16.98 3.63 -9.19
CA LEU A 20 16.61 4.65 -8.21
C LEU A 20 17.13 4.36 -6.78
N GLY A 21 17.95 3.33 -6.60
CA GLY A 21 18.52 2.93 -5.30
C GLY A 21 17.53 2.19 -4.38
N ASN A 22 16.44 1.68 -4.96
CA ASN A 22 15.37 0.96 -4.27
C ASN A 22 15.19 -0.50 -4.71
N PRO A 23 16.25 -1.32 -4.81
CA PRO A 23 16.13 -2.68 -5.35
C PRO A 23 15.18 -3.56 -4.52
N LEU A 24 14.40 -4.36 -5.22
CA LEU A 24 13.57 -5.43 -4.68
C LEU A 24 14.00 -6.78 -5.30
N PRO A 25 13.93 -7.90 -4.56
CA PRO A 25 14.24 -9.21 -5.11
C PRO A 25 13.14 -9.63 -6.10
N LYS A 26 13.51 -10.17 -7.26
CA LYS A 26 12.52 -10.70 -8.24
C LYS A 26 11.74 -11.90 -7.70
N ASN A 27 12.43 -12.84 -7.07
CA ASN A 27 11.84 -14.07 -6.52
C ASN A 27 12.26 -14.29 -5.06
N PRO A 28 11.65 -13.59 -4.09
CA PRO A 28 12.00 -13.74 -2.68
C PRO A 28 11.56 -15.11 -2.13
N SER A 29 12.42 -15.77 -1.34
CA SER A 29 12.01 -16.97 -0.61
C SER A 29 10.95 -16.64 0.45
N PRO A 30 9.99 -17.55 0.74
CA PRO A 30 8.96 -17.29 1.75
C PRO A 30 9.54 -16.91 3.12
N LEU A 31 10.60 -17.61 3.56
CA LEU A 31 11.29 -17.31 4.81
C LEU A 31 11.84 -15.88 4.84
N ARG A 32 12.44 -15.41 3.74
CA ARG A 32 12.95 -14.04 3.64
C ARG A 32 11.83 -13.02 3.77
N VAL A 33 10.66 -13.27 3.18
CA VAL A 33 9.49 -12.40 3.30
C VAL A 33 9.05 -12.32 4.76
N ILE A 34 8.82 -13.46 5.40
CA ILE A 34 8.37 -13.54 6.79
C ILE A 34 9.33 -12.81 7.73
N VAL A 35 10.64 -13.06 7.62
CA VAL A 35 11.66 -12.40 8.45
C VAL A 35 11.65 -10.89 8.22
N THR A 36 11.55 -10.44 6.97
CA THR A 36 11.52 -9.01 6.64
C THR A 36 10.29 -8.33 7.23
N VAL A 37 9.11 -8.96 7.12
CA VAL A 37 7.85 -8.45 7.66
C VAL A 37 7.91 -8.36 9.17
N LEU A 38 8.25 -9.44 9.86
CA LEU A 38 8.32 -9.46 11.33
C LEU A 38 9.33 -8.44 11.86
N ALA A 39 10.50 -8.35 11.24
CA ALA A 39 11.53 -7.38 11.65
C ALA A 39 11.04 -5.93 11.47
N PHE A 40 10.39 -5.62 10.34
CA PHE A 40 9.86 -4.30 10.10
C PHE A 40 8.70 -3.96 11.05
N MET A 41 7.74 -4.87 11.23
CA MET A 41 6.61 -4.71 12.14
C MET A 41 7.07 -4.44 13.57
N LYS A 42 8.05 -5.21 14.07
CA LYS A 42 8.65 -4.98 15.39
C LYS A 42 9.28 -3.60 15.52
N ARG A 43 9.94 -3.09 14.47
CA ARG A 43 10.49 -1.73 14.46
C ARG A 43 9.40 -0.67 14.40
N ALA A 44 8.40 -0.87 13.54
CA ALA A 44 7.29 0.04 13.33
C ALA A 44 6.45 0.22 14.61
N LYS A 45 6.23 -0.87 15.37
CA LYS A 45 5.55 -0.85 16.67
C LYS A 45 6.24 0.02 17.73
N LYS A 46 7.57 0.19 17.65
CA LYS A 46 8.35 1.02 18.59
C LYS A 46 8.25 2.52 18.30
N LEU A 47 7.87 2.90 17.09
CA LEU A 47 7.66 4.31 16.73
C LEU A 47 6.28 4.72 17.20
N SER A 48 6.11 5.94 17.71
CA SER A 48 4.79 6.47 18.08
C SER A 48 4.03 6.97 16.85
N ASP A 49 2.73 7.20 16.96
CA ASP A 49 1.93 7.76 15.87
C ASP A 49 2.38 9.20 15.56
N GLU A 50 2.71 9.98 16.59
CA GLU A 50 3.23 11.34 16.47
C GLU A 50 4.52 11.36 15.66
N HIS A 51 5.40 10.37 15.83
CA HIS A 51 6.61 10.26 15.03
C HIS A 51 6.28 10.19 13.54
N TRP A 52 5.37 9.29 13.14
CA TRP A 52 4.94 9.17 11.75
C TRP A 52 4.28 10.43 11.20
N LEU A 53 3.41 11.05 11.99
CA LEU A 53 2.69 12.27 11.61
C LEU A 53 3.59 13.51 11.52
N SER A 54 4.71 13.51 12.25
CA SER A 54 5.69 14.61 12.30
C SER A 54 6.79 14.53 11.24
N LEU A 55 6.82 13.47 10.43
CA LEU A 55 7.85 13.32 9.40
C LEU A 55 7.82 14.51 8.41
N PRO A 56 8.98 15.05 8.01
CA PRO A 56 9.03 16.17 7.08
C PRO A 56 8.48 15.75 5.70
N ILE A 57 8.06 16.70 4.89
CA ILE A 57 7.64 16.41 3.51
C ILE A 57 8.87 16.04 2.67
N MET A 58 8.76 14.98 1.89
CA MET A 58 9.80 14.52 0.96
C MET A 58 9.93 15.48 -0.22
N THR A 59 11.15 15.97 -0.47
CA THR A 59 11.43 16.95 -1.54
C THR A 59 12.37 16.43 -2.63
N ASP A 60 13.09 15.32 -2.38
CA ASP A 60 14.00 14.73 -3.36
C ASP A 60 13.20 14.13 -4.54
N PRO A 61 13.38 14.66 -5.78
CA PRO A 61 12.61 14.21 -6.93
C PRO A 61 12.88 12.75 -7.31
N LEU A 62 14.08 12.22 -7.06
CA LEU A 62 14.40 10.81 -7.34
C LEU A 62 13.69 9.88 -6.35
N LYS A 63 13.52 10.31 -5.10
CA LYS A 63 12.76 9.55 -4.09
C LYS A 63 11.26 9.61 -4.36
N LEU A 64 10.75 10.78 -4.76
CA LEU A 64 9.36 10.91 -5.18
C LEU A 64 9.05 10.03 -6.39
N ALA A 65 9.92 10.01 -7.40
CA ALA A 65 9.80 9.10 -8.54
C ALA A 65 9.82 7.63 -8.11
N ALA A 66 10.72 7.24 -7.21
CA ALA A 66 10.75 5.87 -6.69
C ALA A 66 9.45 5.48 -5.96
N MET A 67 8.85 6.41 -5.22
CA MET A 67 7.57 6.18 -4.54
C MET A 67 6.41 5.99 -5.53
N GLU A 68 6.40 6.74 -6.63
CA GLU A 68 5.43 6.57 -7.72
C GLU A 68 5.58 5.18 -8.38
N ILE A 69 6.81 4.81 -8.75
CA ILE A 69 7.10 3.51 -9.36
C ILE A 69 6.75 2.36 -8.41
N HIS A 70 7.02 2.49 -7.11
CA HIS A 70 6.58 1.51 -6.13
C HIS A 70 5.06 1.36 -6.10
N GLY A 71 4.30 2.46 -6.23
CA GLY A 71 2.86 2.43 -6.36
C GLY A 71 2.38 1.64 -7.56
N ILE A 72 2.93 1.94 -8.74
CA ILE A 72 2.59 1.24 -9.98
C ILE A 72 2.94 -0.25 -9.84
N PHE A 73 4.15 -0.54 -9.38
CA PHE A 73 4.64 -1.89 -9.14
C PHE A 73 3.73 -2.66 -8.17
N PHE A 74 3.29 -2.04 -7.07
CA PHE A 74 2.39 -2.67 -6.12
C PHE A 74 1.08 -3.11 -6.78
N SER A 75 0.45 -2.24 -7.58
CA SER A 75 -0.78 -2.58 -8.30
C SER A 75 -0.56 -3.71 -9.31
N LEU A 76 0.60 -3.74 -10.00
CA LEU A 76 0.96 -4.82 -10.92
C LEU A 76 1.10 -6.17 -10.23
N VAL A 77 1.85 -6.23 -9.12
CA VAL A 77 2.06 -7.49 -8.39
C VAL A 77 0.82 -7.94 -7.60
N PHE A 78 -0.13 -7.03 -7.35
CA PHE A 78 -1.39 -7.39 -6.71
C PHE A 78 -2.30 -8.22 -7.62
N VAL A 79 -2.29 -7.94 -8.93
CA VAL A 79 -3.16 -8.60 -9.91
C VAL A 79 -2.50 -9.76 -10.66
N CYS A 80 -1.20 -9.97 -10.46
CA CYS A 80 -0.42 -10.98 -11.18
C CYS A 80 -0.15 -12.20 -10.29
N ASP A 81 -0.74 -13.34 -10.66
CA ASP A 81 -0.59 -14.60 -9.95
C ASP A 81 0.89 -15.03 -9.81
N GLY A 82 1.24 -15.54 -8.63
CA GLY A 82 2.59 -16.02 -8.30
C GLY A 82 3.56 -14.93 -7.82
N THR A 83 3.11 -13.67 -7.73
CA THR A 83 3.94 -12.52 -7.34
C THR A 83 3.57 -11.92 -5.98
N GLU A 84 2.67 -12.56 -5.23
CA GLU A 84 2.07 -12.06 -3.99
C GLU A 84 3.11 -11.78 -2.91
N ARG A 85 4.21 -12.54 -2.91
CA ARG A 85 5.36 -12.37 -2.00
C ARG A 85 6.06 -11.01 -2.15
N LEU A 86 5.86 -10.31 -3.26
CA LEU A 86 6.45 -8.99 -3.51
C LEU A 86 5.66 -7.85 -2.86
N LEU A 87 4.35 -8.04 -2.61
CA LEU A 87 3.49 -7.05 -1.96
C LEU A 87 4.02 -6.58 -0.60
N PRO A 88 4.29 -7.47 0.38
CA PRO A 88 4.81 -7.04 1.68
C PRO A 88 6.18 -6.38 1.56
N LEU A 89 7.04 -6.86 0.66
CA LEU A 89 8.37 -6.28 0.46
C LEU A 89 8.29 -4.87 -0.14
N CYS A 90 7.36 -4.65 -1.08
CA CYS A 90 7.11 -3.34 -1.66
C CYS A 90 6.61 -2.36 -0.60
N ALA A 91 5.58 -2.73 0.17
CA ALA A 91 5.02 -1.89 1.24
C ALA A 91 6.09 -1.48 2.27
N ILE A 92 6.89 -2.46 2.73
CA ILE A 92 7.99 -2.21 3.66
C ILE A 92 9.04 -1.29 3.06
N ARG A 93 9.38 -1.47 1.77
CA ARG A 93 10.38 -0.63 1.11
C ARG A 93 9.91 0.81 1.01
N MET A 94 8.65 1.05 0.63
CA MET A 94 8.05 2.38 0.62
C MET A 94 8.11 3.02 2.00
N LEU A 95 7.74 2.31 3.07
CA LEU A 95 7.80 2.84 4.43
C LEU A 95 9.24 3.09 4.93
N GLN A 96 10.22 2.28 4.52
CA GLN A 96 11.63 2.55 4.81
C GLN A 96 12.12 3.82 4.13
N VAL A 97 11.69 4.08 2.89
CA VAL A 97 11.96 5.33 2.18
C VAL A 97 11.28 6.49 2.90
N THR A 98 10.03 6.33 3.31
CA THR A 98 9.29 7.34 4.09
C THR A 98 9.99 7.69 5.41
N LEU A 99 10.43 6.69 6.18
CA LEU A 99 11.14 6.91 7.43
C LEU A 99 12.49 7.63 7.24
N ARG A 100 13.13 7.47 6.08
CA ARG A 100 14.44 8.05 5.80
C ARG A 100 14.38 9.42 5.13
N HIS A 101 13.38 9.64 4.30
CA HIS A 101 13.31 10.79 3.39
C HIS A 101 12.05 11.65 3.57
N GLY A 102 11.15 11.28 4.48
CA GLY A 102 9.93 12.03 4.78
C GLY A 102 8.67 11.52 4.08
N LEU A 103 7.55 12.21 4.29
CA LEU A 103 6.25 11.89 3.72
C LEU A 103 6.20 12.28 2.24
N SER A 104 5.92 11.32 1.37
CA SER A 104 5.54 11.56 -0.02
C SER A 104 4.03 11.41 -0.19
N PHE A 105 3.52 11.77 -1.36
CA PHE A 105 2.12 11.52 -1.74
C PHE A 105 1.70 10.04 -1.61
N ALA A 106 2.65 9.09 -1.71
CA ALA A 106 2.39 7.66 -1.62
C ALA A 106 2.59 7.09 -0.21
N ALA A 107 3.04 7.88 0.76
CA ALA A 107 3.24 7.42 2.14
C ALA A 107 1.95 6.91 2.81
N PRO A 108 0.77 7.57 2.66
CA PRO A 108 -0.48 7.04 3.21
C PRO A 108 -0.83 5.66 2.64
N PHE A 109 -0.65 5.49 1.33
CA PHE A 109 -0.87 4.21 0.66
C PHE A 109 0.06 3.11 1.18
N ALA A 110 1.33 3.42 1.41
CA ALA A 110 2.29 2.48 1.99
C ALA A 110 1.88 2.02 3.41
N MET A 111 1.29 2.91 4.22
CA MET A 111 0.76 2.56 5.53
C MET A 111 -0.48 1.67 5.42
N ALA A 112 -1.39 1.96 4.51
CA ALA A 112 -2.54 1.11 4.22
C ALA A 112 -2.09 -0.29 3.73
N ALA A 113 -1.02 -0.35 2.94
CA ALA A 113 -0.46 -1.61 2.47
C ALA A 113 0.16 -2.43 3.61
N LEU A 114 0.80 -1.78 4.59
CA LEU A 114 1.24 -2.47 5.81
C LEU A 114 0.06 -2.96 6.65
N ALA A 115 -1.02 -2.18 6.73
CA ALA A 115 -2.23 -2.60 7.44
C ALA A 115 -2.85 -3.87 6.82
N MET A 116 -2.89 -3.95 5.49
CA MET A 116 -3.29 -5.16 4.76
C MET A 116 -2.37 -6.35 5.11
N VAL A 117 -1.05 -6.15 5.09
CA VAL A 117 -0.08 -7.22 5.44
C VAL A 117 -0.28 -7.69 6.89
N ALA A 118 -0.51 -6.76 7.82
CA ALA A 118 -0.76 -7.06 9.22
C ALA A 118 -2.08 -7.84 9.41
N SER A 119 -3.14 -7.44 8.70
CA SER A 119 -4.43 -8.15 8.70
C SER A 119 -4.27 -9.60 8.23
N ASN A 120 -3.53 -9.84 7.15
CA ASN A 120 -3.26 -11.19 6.64
C ASN A 120 -2.43 -12.06 7.61
N MET A 121 -1.78 -11.43 8.60
CA MET A 121 -1.03 -12.11 9.66
C MET A 121 -1.80 -12.16 10.99
N GLU A 122 -3.07 -11.77 11.00
CA GLU A 122 -3.94 -11.70 12.19
C GLU A 122 -3.41 -10.72 13.28
N ASP A 123 -2.53 -9.78 12.92
CA ASP A 123 -2.04 -8.71 13.80
C ASP A 123 -2.97 -7.50 13.73
N ILE A 124 -4.18 -7.68 14.26
CA ILE A 124 -5.30 -6.74 14.11
C ILE A 124 -4.99 -5.36 14.70
N ASP A 125 -4.30 -5.30 15.84
CA ASP A 125 -3.90 -4.03 16.47
C ASP A 125 -3.04 -3.19 15.52
N THR A 126 -2.09 -3.84 14.84
CA THR A 126 -1.23 -3.14 13.88
C THR A 126 -1.99 -2.77 12.61
N ALA A 127 -2.88 -3.64 12.15
CA ALA A 127 -3.73 -3.37 11.00
C ALA A 127 -4.58 -2.11 11.22
N CYS A 128 -5.32 -2.06 12.34
CA CYS A 128 -6.16 -0.91 12.70
C CYS A 128 -5.32 0.37 12.89
N ARG A 129 -4.18 0.27 13.57
CA ARG A 129 -3.29 1.41 13.80
C ARG A 129 -2.78 2.03 12.50
N PHE A 130 -2.22 1.22 11.60
CA PHE A 130 -1.66 1.72 10.35
C PHE A 130 -2.74 2.15 9.34
N ALA A 131 -3.93 1.55 9.39
CA ALA A 131 -5.08 2.03 8.63
C ALA A 131 -5.50 3.43 9.08
N ASN A 132 -5.57 3.68 10.39
CA ASN A 132 -5.89 5.00 10.93
C ASN A 132 -4.82 6.05 10.58
N LEU A 133 -3.53 5.70 10.65
CA LEU A 133 -2.45 6.58 10.19
C LEU A 133 -2.58 6.90 8.69
N ALA A 134 -2.87 5.88 7.87
CA ALA A 134 -3.08 6.05 6.43
C ALA A 134 -4.23 7.03 6.15
N THR A 135 -5.38 6.87 6.81
CA THR A 135 -6.54 7.77 6.64
C THR A 135 -6.24 9.19 7.11
N LYS A 136 -5.53 9.37 8.24
CA LYS A 136 -5.14 10.70 8.71
C LYS A 136 -4.23 11.41 7.71
N LEU A 137 -3.20 10.71 7.23
CA LEU A 137 -2.22 11.28 6.31
C LEU A 137 -2.76 11.47 4.89
N SER A 138 -3.73 10.66 4.45
CA SER A 138 -4.31 10.83 3.11
C SER A 138 -5.02 12.17 2.95
N ASN A 139 -5.56 12.73 4.03
CA ASN A 139 -6.27 14.02 4.01
C ASN A 139 -5.33 15.24 3.86
N LEU A 140 -4.01 15.04 3.86
CA LEU A 140 -3.05 16.13 3.64
C LEU A 140 -3.08 16.57 2.17
N THR A 141 -2.99 17.89 1.96
CA THR A 141 -3.21 18.53 0.64
C THR A 141 -2.22 18.08 -0.43
N PHE A 142 -0.97 17.76 -0.06
CA PHE A 142 0.07 17.35 -1.01
C PHE A 142 -0.07 15.92 -1.54
N VAL A 143 -0.95 15.09 -0.95
CA VAL A 143 -1.16 13.69 -1.36
C VAL A 143 -1.82 13.62 -2.73
N GLY A 144 -2.75 14.53 -2.99
CA GLY A 144 -3.53 14.56 -4.22
C GLY A 144 -4.62 13.49 -4.28
N LYS A 145 -5.63 13.78 -5.11
CA LYS A 145 -6.87 13.02 -5.23
C LYS A 145 -6.69 11.55 -5.62
N ASN A 146 -5.72 11.24 -6.49
CA ASN A 146 -5.48 9.88 -6.94
C ASN A 146 -4.96 9.00 -5.79
N TRP A 147 -3.93 9.46 -5.07
CA TRP A 147 -3.34 8.71 -3.96
C TRP A 147 -4.25 8.62 -2.73
N GLN A 148 -5.10 9.62 -2.51
CA GLN A 148 -6.21 9.54 -1.56
C GLN A 148 -7.13 8.36 -1.84
N ALA A 149 -7.56 8.22 -3.10
CA ALA A 149 -8.42 7.13 -3.56
C ALA A 149 -7.81 5.75 -3.32
N ARG A 150 -6.56 5.60 -3.77
CA ARG A 150 -5.82 4.34 -3.65
C ARG A 150 -5.64 3.94 -2.19
N THR A 151 -5.35 4.91 -1.33
CA THR A 151 -5.23 4.70 0.11
C THR A 151 -6.58 4.30 0.73
N ALA A 152 -7.64 5.05 0.44
CA ALA A 152 -8.98 4.79 0.95
C ALA A 152 -9.46 3.40 0.53
N ASN A 153 -9.25 3.01 -0.72
CA ASN A 153 -9.61 1.67 -1.18
C ASN A 153 -8.91 0.57 -0.39
N LEU A 154 -7.59 0.67 -0.20
CA LEU A 154 -6.84 -0.36 0.50
C LEU A 154 -7.23 -0.46 1.98
N VAL A 155 -7.48 0.68 2.65
CA VAL A 155 -8.00 0.72 4.02
C VAL A 155 -9.39 0.09 4.10
N THR A 156 -10.29 0.47 3.20
CA THR A 156 -11.65 -0.05 3.19
C THR A 156 -11.67 -1.54 2.91
N SER A 157 -10.94 -2.02 1.91
CA SER A 157 -10.92 -3.43 1.53
C SER A 157 -10.32 -4.33 2.61
N PHE A 158 -9.31 -3.88 3.36
CA PHE A 158 -8.49 -4.78 4.19
C PHE A 158 -8.41 -4.44 5.68
N ALA A 159 -8.91 -3.29 6.13
CA ALA A 159 -8.74 -2.88 7.53
C ALA A 159 -10.01 -2.44 8.23
N ILE A 160 -10.96 -1.83 7.51
CA ILE A 160 -12.12 -1.19 8.16
C ILE A 160 -13.10 -2.20 8.78
N HIS A 161 -13.16 -3.42 8.25
CA HIS A 161 -14.01 -4.51 8.76
C HIS A 161 -13.61 -5.03 10.15
N TRP A 162 -12.37 -4.76 10.58
CA TRP A 162 -11.93 -5.06 11.95
C TRP A 162 -12.36 -4.01 12.98
N SER A 163 -12.76 -2.82 12.51
CA SER A 163 -13.11 -1.69 13.38
C SER A 163 -14.62 -1.50 13.57
N SER A 164 -15.44 -1.93 12.60
CA SER A 164 -16.90 -1.77 12.63
C SER A 164 -17.64 -2.92 11.96
N PRO A 165 -18.91 -3.18 12.34
CA PRO A 165 -19.77 -4.13 11.62
C PRO A 165 -19.94 -3.75 10.15
N PHE A 166 -19.92 -4.74 9.26
CA PHE A 166 -20.00 -4.53 7.81
C PHE A 166 -21.19 -3.69 7.34
N SER A 167 -22.35 -3.83 7.99
CA SER A 167 -23.55 -3.04 7.66
C SER A 167 -23.34 -1.53 7.79
N GLN A 168 -22.45 -1.09 8.69
CA GLN A 168 -22.09 0.32 8.87
C GLN A 168 -21.05 0.80 7.85
N LEU A 169 -20.35 -0.13 7.20
CA LEU A 169 -19.27 0.14 6.25
C LEU A 169 -19.77 0.24 4.81
N LEU A 170 -20.94 -0.34 4.53
CA LEU A 170 -21.58 -0.36 3.21
C LEU A 170 -21.57 1.01 2.49
N PRO A 171 -21.94 2.14 3.14
CA PRO A 171 -21.93 3.44 2.48
C PRO A 171 -20.52 3.88 2.05
N THR A 172 -19.49 3.57 2.85
CA THR A 172 -18.09 3.88 2.55
C THR A 172 -17.59 3.07 1.36
N TYR A 173 -17.92 1.77 1.29
CA TYR A 173 -17.58 0.93 0.13
C TYR A 173 -18.22 1.45 -1.15
N VAL A 174 -19.51 1.81 -1.12
CA VAL A 174 -20.22 2.37 -2.29
C VAL A 174 -19.61 3.71 -2.73
N SER A 175 -19.30 4.60 -1.79
CA SER A 175 -18.70 5.90 -2.10
C SER A 175 -17.32 5.75 -2.75
N ASN A 176 -16.47 4.87 -2.19
CA ASN A 176 -15.15 4.60 -2.75
C ASN A 176 -15.23 3.95 -4.13
N TYR A 177 -16.23 3.09 -4.37
CA TYR A 177 -16.45 2.46 -5.68
C TYR A 177 -16.82 3.50 -6.74
N GLN A 178 -17.77 4.39 -6.43
CA GLN A 178 -18.16 5.49 -7.32
C GLN A 178 -16.97 6.42 -7.62
N TYR A 179 -16.17 6.71 -6.60
CA TYR A 179 -14.98 7.52 -6.76
C TYR A 179 -13.96 6.85 -7.70
N ALA A 180 -13.65 5.56 -7.49
CA ALA A 180 -12.73 4.80 -8.32
C ALA A 180 -13.15 4.77 -9.79
N LEU A 181 -14.46 4.59 -10.06
CA LEU A 181 -15.01 4.70 -11.41
C LEU A 181 -14.81 6.10 -12.01
N SER A 182 -15.07 7.15 -11.23
CA SER A 182 -14.95 8.54 -11.69
C SER A 182 -13.49 8.94 -12.02
N THR A 183 -12.51 8.28 -11.41
CA THR A 183 -11.08 8.51 -11.68
C THR A 183 -10.46 7.53 -12.67
N GLY A 184 -11.24 6.58 -13.20
CA GLY A 184 -10.75 5.55 -14.12
C GLY A 184 -9.87 4.48 -13.46
N ASP A 185 -9.87 4.38 -12.14
CA ASP A 185 -9.14 3.32 -11.40
C ASP A 185 -10.01 2.05 -11.38
N ILE A 186 -10.04 1.35 -12.51
CA ILE A 186 -10.88 0.17 -12.72
C ILE A 186 -10.48 -0.97 -11.76
N VAL A 187 -9.18 -1.12 -11.50
CA VAL A 187 -8.67 -2.11 -10.53
C VAL A 187 -9.24 -1.81 -9.14
N ALA A 188 -9.25 -0.54 -8.74
CA ALA A 188 -9.85 -0.15 -7.48
C ALA A 188 -11.35 -0.45 -7.40
N ALA A 189 -12.09 -0.16 -8.47
CA ALA A 189 -13.53 -0.43 -8.54
C ALA A 189 -13.84 -1.93 -8.43
N MET A 190 -13.10 -2.79 -9.14
CA MET A 190 -13.25 -4.25 -9.10
C MET A 190 -13.01 -4.83 -7.69
N HIS A 191 -12.00 -4.35 -6.97
CA HIS A 191 -11.72 -4.84 -5.62
C HIS A 191 -12.85 -4.52 -4.64
N LEU A 192 -13.37 -3.29 -4.70
CA LEU A 192 -14.47 -2.87 -3.84
C LEU A 192 -15.71 -3.73 -4.08
N THR A 193 -16.00 -4.12 -5.33
CA THR A 193 -17.09 -5.07 -5.64
C THR A 193 -16.84 -6.50 -5.17
N SER A 194 -15.59 -7.00 -5.24
CA SER A 194 -15.28 -8.36 -4.76
C SER A 194 -15.51 -8.49 -3.26
N ALA A 195 -15.19 -7.45 -2.49
CA ALA A 195 -15.44 -7.43 -1.05
C ALA A 195 -16.94 -7.52 -0.70
N PHE A 196 -17.85 -7.11 -1.59
CA PHE A 196 -19.30 -7.32 -1.42
C PHE A 196 -19.74 -8.77 -1.70
N LEU A 197 -18.99 -9.52 -2.52
CA LEU A 197 -19.40 -10.87 -2.96
C LEU A 197 -18.83 -11.99 -2.09
N THR A 198 -17.75 -11.74 -1.36
CA THR A 198 -17.07 -12.73 -0.49
C THR A 198 -17.51 -12.70 0.97
N LEU A 199 -18.51 -11.90 1.33
CA LEU A 199 -19.14 -11.82 2.65
C LEU A 199 -20.63 -12.16 2.58
#